data_AF-A0A519XZC8-F1
#
_entry.id   AF-A0A519XZC8-F1
#
_cell.length_a   1.000
_cell.length_b   1.000
_cell.length_c   1.000
_cell.angle_alpha   90.00
_cell.angle_beta   90.00
_cell.angle_gamma   90.00
#
_symmetry.space_group_name_H-M   'P 1'
#
loop_
_entity.id
_entity.type
_entity.pdbx_description
1 polymer ?
#
loop_
_entity_poly.entity_id
_entity_poly.type
_entity_poly.pdbx_seq_one_letter_code
_entity_poly.pdbx_strand_id
1 'polypeptide(L)' 'AAGRVPLLLHLLSPGGRPAQVTRDLRSFWEKGYFEVRKDLKGRYPRHPWPDEPMKHIPTKLTKKRLGTS' A
#
# COMPACT_ATOMS: atom_id res chain seq x y z
N ALA A 1 -13.46 -23.01 2.19
CA ALA A 1 -13.29 -22.18 3.42
C ALA A 1 -14.30 -21.01 3.54
N ALA A 2 -15.12 -20.63 2.56
CA ALA A 2 -16.25 -19.67 2.71
C ALA A 2 -16.00 -18.42 3.61
N GLY A 3 -14.81 -17.82 3.56
CA GLY A 3 -14.43 -16.66 4.40
C GLY A 3 -14.09 -16.96 5.87
N ARG A 4 -14.08 -18.23 6.28
CA ARG A 4 -13.88 -18.65 7.69
C ARG A 4 -12.42 -18.74 8.13
N VAL A 5 -11.48 -18.75 7.19
CA VAL A 5 -10.04 -18.79 7.49
C VAL A 5 -9.46 -17.43 7.15
N PRO A 6 -8.98 -16.65 8.14
CA PRO A 6 -8.43 -15.33 7.88
C PRO A 6 -7.08 -15.45 7.17
N LEU A 7 -6.94 -14.72 6.06
CA LEU A 7 -5.71 -14.66 5.28
C LEU A 7 -4.62 -13.92 6.06
N LEU A 8 -3.38 -14.39 5.95
CA LEU A 8 -2.20 -13.60 6.32
C LEU A 8 -1.67 -12.93 5.05
N LEU A 9 -1.67 -11.61 5.03
CA LEU A 9 -1.25 -10.81 3.89
C LEU A 9 0.18 -10.30 4.12
N HIS A 10 1.05 -10.57 3.15
CA HIS A 10 2.35 -9.92 3.04
C HIS A 10 2.20 -8.75 2.07
N LEU A 11 2.17 -7.52 2.58
CA LEU A 11 2.08 -6.30 1.79
C LEU A 11 3.49 -5.87 1.41
N LEU A 12 3.79 -5.91 0.11
CA LEU A 12 5.14 -5.78 -0.41
C LEU A 12 5.43 -4.34 -0.87
N SER A 13 6.67 -3.92 -0.69
CA SER A 13 7.19 -2.72 -1.35
C SER A 13 7.37 -2.96 -2.85
N PRO A 14 7.60 -1.91 -3.66
CA PRO A 14 7.93 -2.07 -5.07
C PRO A 14 9.15 -2.97 -5.34
N GLY A 15 10.09 -3.06 -4.39
CA GLY A 15 11.25 -3.96 -4.47
C GLY A 15 10.98 -5.41 -4.07
N GLY A 16 9.71 -5.79 -3.84
CA GLY A 16 9.32 -7.16 -3.50
C GLY A 16 9.58 -7.58 -2.04
N ARG A 17 10.08 -6.66 -1.20
CA ARG A 17 10.33 -6.95 0.22
C ARG A 17 9.07 -6.66 1.04
N PRO A 18 8.72 -7.47 2.05
CA PRO A 18 7.61 -7.17 2.94
C PRO A 18 7.79 -5.80 3.63
N ALA A 19 6.77 -4.96 3.51
CA ALA A 19 6.65 -3.70 4.21
C ALA A 19 5.73 -3.81 5.43
N GLN A 20 4.72 -4.68 5.35
CA GLN A 20 3.83 -5.04 6.46
C GLN A 20 3.36 -6.49 6.30
N VAL A 21 3.19 -7.20 7.41
CA VAL A 21 2.47 -8.47 7.47
C VAL A 21 1.23 -8.29 8.34
N THR A 22 0.04 -8.67 7.88
CA THR A 22 -1.21 -8.45 8.62
C THR A 22 -2.28 -9.48 8.31
N ARG A 23 -3.15 -9.78 9.27
CA ARG A 23 -4.43 -10.50 9.04
C ARG A 23 -5.64 -9.57 8.97
N ASP A 24 -5.40 -8.27 9.21
CA ASP A 24 -6.41 -7.21 9.19
C ASP A 24 -5.99 -6.15 8.17
N LEU A 25 -6.58 -6.25 6.98
CA LEU A 25 -6.32 -5.31 5.88
C LEU A 25 -6.98 -3.95 6.13
N ARG A 26 -8.09 -3.91 6.89
CA ARG A 26 -8.82 -2.67 7.18
C ARG A 26 -7.97 -1.80 8.11
N SER A 27 -7.51 -2.35 9.23
CA SER A 27 -6.65 -1.62 10.17
C SER A 27 -5.33 -1.17 9.52
N PHE A 28 -4.81 -1.95 8.56
CA PHE A 28 -3.66 -1.50 7.77
C PHE A 28 -3.97 -0.21 7.02
N TRP A 29 -5.05 -0.15 6.24
CA TRP A 29 -5.36 1.06 5.47
C TRP A 29 -5.74 2.26 6.34
N GLU A 30 -6.41 2.03 7.46
CA GLU A 30 -6.83 3.10 8.39
C GLU A 30 -5.65 3.69 9.17
N LYS A 31 -4.61 2.91 9.47
CA LYS A 31 -3.51 3.32 10.38
C LYS A 31 -2.13 2.97 9.83
N GLY A 32 -1.87 1.68 9.60
CA GLY A 32 -0.53 1.17 9.27
C GLY A 32 0.06 1.72 7.97
N TYR A 33 -0.77 1.96 6.97
CA TYR A 33 -0.35 2.50 5.66
C TYR A 33 0.38 3.84 5.81
N PHE A 34 -0.07 4.71 6.71
CA PHE A 34 0.54 6.04 6.87
C PHE A 34 1.96 5.96 7.42
N GLU A 35 2.26 5.01 8.30
CA GLU A 35 3.61 4.75 8.78
C GLU A 35 4.50 4.15 7.69
N VAL A 36 4.00 3.13 6.97
CA VAL A 36 4.71 2.54 5.82
C VAL A 36 5.00 3.58 4.74
N ARG A 37 4.04 4.46 4.45
CA ARG A 37 4.16 5.54 3.48
C ARG A 37 5.28 6.51 3.82
N LYS A 38 5.48 6.87 5.10
CA LYS A 38 6.53 7.83 5.51
C LYS A 38 7.92 7.38 5.06
N ASP A 39 8.19 6.08 5.18
CA ASP A 39 9.46 5.47 4.80
C ASP A 39 9.51 5.18 3.28
N LEU A 40 8.51 4.48 2.74
CA LEU A 40 8.53 4.08 1.33
C LEU A 40 8.46 5.25 0.34
N LYS A 41 7.82 6.37 0.69
CA LYS A 41 7.76 7.53 -0.21
C LYS A 41 9.13 8.14 -0.50
N GLY A 42 10.07 8.06 0.45
CA GLY A 42 11.44 8.51 0.28
C GLY A 42 12.26 7.55 -0.59
N ARG A 43 12.12 6.24 -0.34
CA ARG A 43 12.83 5.18 -1.09
C ARG A 43 12.30 4.97 -2.51
N TYR A 44 11.02 5.23 -2.73
CA TYR A 44 10.31 5.00 -4.00
C TYR A 44 9.50 6.24 -4.43
N PRO A 45 10.16 7.38 -4.75
CA PRO A 45 9.48 8.66 -4.94
C PRO A 45 8.59 8.72 -6.19
N ARG A 46 8.85 7.86 -7.19
CA ARG A 46 8.10 7.77 -8.45
C ARG A 46 6.75 7.06 -8.32
N HIS A 47 6.53 6.30 -7.25
CA HIS A 47 5.27 5.59 -7.01
C HIS A 47 4.22 6.53 -6.39
N PRO A 48 2.92 6.39 -6.73
CA PRO A 48 1.86 7.12 -6.06
C PRO A 48 1.72 6.64 -4.61
N TRP A 49 1.70 7.59 -3.68
CA TRP A 49 1.49 7.36 -2.24
C TRP A 49 0.37 8.27 -1.76
N PRO A 50 -0.91 7.93 -2.06
CA PRO A 50 -2.06 8.79 -1.77
C PRO A 50 -2.20 9.11 -0.28
N ASP A 51 -2.72 10.29 0.01
CA ASP A 51 -3.19 10.67 1.35
C ASP A 51 -4.51 9.97 1.71
N GLU A 52 -5.36 9.67 0.72
CA GLU A 52 -6.61 8.92 0.89
C GLU A 52 -6.52 7.53 0.22
N PRO A 53 -5.82 6.55 0.83
CA PRO A 53 -5.54 5.27 0.20
C PRO A 53 -6.80 4.46 -0.15
N MET A 54 -7.86 4.57 0.66
CA MET A 54 -9.11 3.84 0.46
C MET A 54 -9.95 4.37 -0.71
N LYS A 55 -9.69 5.60 -1.17
CA LYS A 55 -10.41 6.22 -2.30
C LYS A 55 -9.58 6.26 -3.58
N HIS A 56 -8.29 5.94 -3.49
CA HIS A 56 -7.39 6.02 -4.64
C HIS A 56 -7.67 4.89 -5.63
N ILE A 57 -7.82 5.24 -6.91
CA ILE A 57 -8.03 4.26 -7.98
C ILE A 57 -6.79 3.36 -8.09
N PRO A 58 -6.93 2.02 -8.01
CA PRO A 58 -5.79 1.11 -8.13
C PRO A 58 -5.07 1.28 -9.48
N THR A 59 -3.74 1.31 -9.45
CA THR A 59 -2.93 1.51 -10.65
C THR A 59 -1.56 0.84 -10.53
N LYS A 60 -1.00 0.42 -11.68
CA LYS A 60 0.38 -0.07 -11.80
C LYS A 60 1.34 1.02 -12.28
N LEU A 61 0.85 2.24 -12.46
CA LEU A 61 1.59 3.34 -13.07
C LEU A 61 2.38 4.16 -12.03
N THR A 62 3.38 4.88 -12.51
CA THR A 62 4.12 5.88 -11.73
C THR A 62 3.38 7.23 -11.75
N LYS A 63 3.70 8.11 -10.79
CA LYS A 63 3.14 9.48 -10.70
C LYS A 63 3.15 10.24 -12.02
N LYS A 64 4.30 10.22 -12.72
CA LYS A 64 4.46 10.86 -14.04
C LYS A 64 3.42 10.39 -15.06
N ARG A 65 3.09 9.09 -15.06
CA ARG A 65 2.10 8.51 -15.99
C ARG A 65 0.66 8.78 -15.56
N LEU A 66 0.42 9.10 -14.28
CA LEU A 66 -0.88 9.51 -13.77
C LEU A 66 -1.16 11.00 -13.99
N GLY A 67 -0.21 11.78 -14.51
CA GLY A 67 -0.32 13.23 -14.63
C GLY A 67 -0.23 13.97 -13.29
N THR A 68 0.05 13.26 -12.20
CA THR A 68 0.21 13.80 -10.85
C THR A 68 1.69 14.12 -10.63
N SER A 69 2.19 15.17 -11.29
CA SER A 69 3.59 15.58 -11.16
C SER A 69 3.77 16.71 -10.16
#